data_AF-A0A927RRL2-F1
#
_entry.id   AF-A0A927RRL2-F1
#
_cell.length_a   1.000
_cell.length_b   1.000
_cell.length_c   1.000
_cell.angle_alpha   90.00
_cell.angle_beta   90.00
_cell.angle_gamma   90.00
#
_symmetry.space_group_name_H-M   'P 1'
#
loop_
_entity.id
_entity.type
_entity.pdbx_description
1 polymer ?
#
loop_
_entity_poly.entity_id
_entity_poly.type
_entity_poly.pdbx_seq_one_letter_code
_entity_poly.pdbx_strand_id
1 'polypeptide(L)'
;MGISLSGIHIFSSVSPADCPYVFLPFSEGWQTCTEDFSETSPQEMHGIAKRISKSIEAPVLLFGVADSDSVWFSLFLSGKTVARYSDSNPSGKTGIGKIAELLGYPAGNRRLSSILKCADAEKKIALLEEYFGVCLLYAPEFCNEPEILRRSRGDMFWQKYHSAEKSLTGKSAPFRLELVSEQPGKLFLRNLPKGDDPRYFKPFCFLLGYETAAGAAFHPVRFTEGKLVPISTEEFYTDQIPHFRLDPRFNHTLTLDVHTVSFSKHCPPKYHGKKLALPAGFIAKEFLPSGELLLCSKNQICIVDTTLKIAARLPCKGEFAEFADGHVLTVTHGSFYAGKYDPKAKIRIYRLTKK
;
A
#
# COMPACT_ATOMS: atom_id res chain seq x y z
N MET A 1 -2.47 7.08 17.10
CA MET A 1 -1.19 6.89 16.40
C MET A 1 -0.33 8.07 16.77
N GLY A 2 0.78 7.83 17.48
CA GLY A 2 1.76 8.88 17.76
C GLY A 2 2.41 9.34 16.46
N ILE A 3 2.81 10.62 16.40
CA ILE A 3 3.73 11.12 15.37
C ILE A 3 5.12 10.93 15.95
N SER A 4 6.03 10.35 15.16
CA SER A 4 7.44 10.29 15.55
C SER A 4 8.13 11.58 15.14
N LEU A 5 7.93 12.03 13.90
CA LEU A 5 8.55 13.22 13.34
C LEU A 5 7.62 13.93 12.35
N SER A 6 7.70 15.26 12.31
CA SER A 6 6.95 16.07 11.35
C SER A 6 7.69 17.35 10.98
N GLY A 7 7.33 17.92 9.83
CA GLY A 7 7.93 19.13 9.28
C GLY A 7 6.91 20.00 8.58
N ILE A 8 7.09 21.33 8.69
CA ILE A 8 6.32 22.33 7.95
C ILE A 8 7.28 23.10 7.05
N HIS A 9 6.95 23.16 5.76
CA HIS A 9 7.75 23.81 4.74
C HIS A 9 6.90 24.75 3.91
N ILE A 10 7.44 25.92 3.59
CA ILE A 10 6.81 26.93 2.74
C ILE A 10 7.55 26.91 1.40
N PHE A 11 6.81 26.76 0.31
CA PHE A 11 7.38 26.92 -1.04
C PHE A 11 7.36 28.40 -1.43
N SER A 12 8.41 29.13 -1.01
CA SER A 12 8.60 30.56 -1.26
C SER A 12 10.08 30.92 -1.13
N SER A 13 10.53 31.88 -1.93
CA SER A 13 11.85 32.52 -1.78
C SER A 13 11.87 33.61 -0.71
N VAL A 14 10.70 33.98 -0.16
CA VAL A 14 10.55 35.06 0.82
C VAL A 14 10.13 34.48 2.16
N SER A 15 10.87 34.84 3.21
CA SER A 15 10.54 34.46 4.59
C SER A 15 9.25 35.15 5.05
N PRO A 16 8.38 34.46 5.80
CA PRO A 16 7.09 35.00 6.16
C PRO A 16 7.21 36.02 7.31
N ALA A 17 6.99 37.30 7.02
CA ALA A 17 7.21 38.40 7.96
C ALA A 17 6.28 38.39 9.19
N ASP A 18 5.06 37.85 9.05
CA ASP A 18 4.02 37.84 10.11
C ASP A 18 3.76 36.44 10.69
N CYS A 19 4.75 35.54 10.62
CA CYS A 19 4.64 34.19 11.15
C CYS A 19 5.27 34.11 12.55
N PRO A 20 4.58 33.55 13.57
CA PRO A 20 5.14 33.40 14.91
C PRO A 20 6.23 32.31 15.00
N TYR A 21 6.60 31.70 13.87
CA TYR A 21 7.54 30.59 13.80
C TYR A 21 8.75 30.98 12.97
N VAL A 22 9.91 30.43 13.33
CA VAL A 22 11.16 30.67 12.61
C VAL A 22 11.26 29.75 11.40
N PHE A 23 11.61 30.35 10.25
CA PHE A 23 11.73 29.67 8.96
C PHE A 23 13.11 29.93 8.34
N LEU A 24 13.83 28.86 7.99
CA LEU A 24 15.17 28.94 7.40
C LEU A 24 15.24 28.35 5.98
N PRO A 25 15.99 28.98 5.05
CA PRO A 25 16.06 28.57 3.65
C PRO A 25 17.18 27.54 3.37
N PHE A 26 17.04 26.31 3.85
CA PHE A 26 18.05 25.27 3.60
C PHE A 26 18.08 24.78 2.14
N SER A 27 16.94 24.81 1.45
CA SER A 27 16.79 24.26 0.10
C SER A 27 16.18 25.31 -0.84
N GLU A 28 16.55 25.25 -2.11
CA GLU A 28 16.13 26.25 -3.10
C GLU A 28 14.59 26.30 -3.22
N GLY A 29 14.03 27.51 -3.10
CA GLY A 29 12.60 27.74 -3.16
C GLY A 29 11.80 27.27 -1.94
N TRP A 30 12.46 26.76 -0.90
CA TRP A 30 11.80 26.28 0.32
C TRP A 30 12.30 26.99 1.58
N GLN A 31 11.38 27.38 2.45
CA GLN A 31 11.66 27.74 3.83
C GLN A 31 11.18 26.61 4.75
N THR A 32 12.00 26.18 5.70
CA THR A 32 11.66 25.10 6.65
C THR A 32 11.47 25.65 8.05
N CYS A 33 10.37 25.27 8.69
CA CYS A 33 10.08 25.62 10.08
C CYS A 33 11.07 24.92 11.00
N THR A 34 11.74 25.66 11.87
CA THR A 34 12.77 25.12 12.79
C THR A 34 12.24 24.79 14.18
N GLU A 35 10.96 25.00 14.40
CA GLU A 35 10.28 24.65 15.65
C GLU A 35 10.21 23.15 15.84
N ASP A 36 10.36 22.72 17.09
CA ASP A 36 10.10 21.34 17.47
C ASP A 36 8.60 21.11 17.69
N PHE A 37 8.05 20.17 16.92
CA PHE A 37 6.65 19.77 16.98
C PHE A 37 6.45 18.36 17.54
N SER A 38 7.47 17.77 18.17
CA SER A 38 7.43 16.43 18.74
C SER A 38 6.25 16.20 19.69
N GLU A 39 5.87 17.20 20.48
CA GLU A 39 4.72 17.12 21.41
C GLU A 39 3.39 17.62 20.80
N THR A 40 3.37 18.08 19.55
CA THR A 40 2.18 18.66 18.92
C THR A 40 1.35 17.59 18.21
N SER A 41 0.03 17.57 18.44
CA SER A 41 -0.83 16.60 17.80
C SER A 41 -0.95 16.83 16.27
N PRO A 42 -1.22 15.77 15.46
CA PRO A 42 -1.41 15.92 14.01
C PRO A 42 -2.49 16.96 13.64
N GLN A 43 -3.55 17.04 14.44
CA GLN A 43 -4.68 17.95 14.22
C GLN A 43 -4.26 19.41 14.45
N GLU A 44 -3.49 19.66 15.50
CA GLU A 44 -2.94 20.99 15.79
C GLU A 44 -1.93 21.42 14.73
N MET A 45 -1.02 20.51 14.34
CA MET A 45 -0.07 20.73 13.24
C MET A 45 -0.77 21.11 11.93
N HIS A 46 -1.85 20.40 11.63
CA HIS A 46 -2.69 20.71 10.47
C HIS A 46 -3.34 22.10 10.59
N GLY A 47 -3.77 22.49 11.79
CA GLY A 47 -4.27 23.84 12.07
C GLY A 47 -3.20 24.93 11.88
N ILE A 48 -1.99 24.67 12.36
CA ILE A 48 -0.82 25.55 12.22
C ILE A 48 -0.48 25.77 10.75
N ALA A 49 -0.21 24.69 9.99
CA ALA A 49 0.14 24.77 8.58
C ALA A 49 -0.94 25.49 7.74
N LYS A 50 -2.22 25.27 8.07
CA LYS A 50 -3.35 25.95 7.44
C LYS A 50 -3.36 27.45 7.71
N ARG A 51 -3.09 27.88 8.95
CA ARG A 51 -2.99 29.31 9.31
C ARG A 51 -1.83 29.98 8.60
N ILE A 52 -0.66 29.34 8.60
CA ILE A 52 0.53 29.82 7.89
C ILE A 52 0.22 29.99 6.40
N SER A 53 -0.37 28.98 5.75
CA SER A 53 -0.74 29.07 4.33
C SER A 53 -1.75 30.19 4.02
N LYS A 54 -2.59 30.57 4.98
CA LYS A 54 -3.55 31.66 4.82
C LYS A 54 -2.87 33.03 4.87
N SER A 55 -1.82 33.21 5.69
CA SER A 55 -1.15 34.50 5.85
C SER A 55 -0.15 34.79 4.73
N ILE A 56 0.53 33.77 4.20
CA ILE A 56 1.67 33.97 3.29
C ILE A 56 1.30 33.83 1.80
N GLU A 57 0.06 33.44 1.50
CA GLU A 57 -0.46 33.15 0.15
C GLU A 57 0.37 32.20 -0.73
N ALA A 58 1.29 31.43 -0.13
CA ALA A 58 2.16 30.46 -0.78
C ALA A 58 1.77 29.01 -0.44
N PRO A 59 2.22 28.02 -1.24
CA PRO A 59 2.04 26.62 -0.91
C PRO A 59 2.77 26.25 0.38
N VAL A 60 2.07 25.59 1.31
CA VAL A 60 2.64 25.07 2.57
C VAL A 60 2.49 23.56 2.60
N LEU A 61 3.61 22.85 2.73
CA LEU A 61 3.68 21.42 2.89
C LEU A 61 3.81 21.08 4.38
N LEU A 62 2.85 20.33 4.89
CA LEU A 62 2.96 19.63 6.17
C LEU A 62 3.26 18.17 5.87
N PHE A 63 4.36 17.65 6.39
CA PHE A 63 4.78 16.25 6.26
C PHE A 63 4.93 15.61 7.63
N GLY A 64 4.66 14.30 7.72
CA GLY A 64 4.93 13.56 8.94
C GLY A 64 5.07 12.06 8.73
N VAL A 65 5.73 11.44 9.69
CA VAL A 65 5.95 10.00 9.79
C VAL A 65 5.46 9.54 11.17
N ALA A 66 4.63 8.51 11.17
CA ALA A 66 4.17 7.85 12.38
C ALA A 66 5.14 6.75 12.80
N ASP A 67 5.05 6.27 14.05
CA ASP A 67 5.95 5.22 14.59
C ASP A 67 5.92 3.94 13.75
N SER A 68 4.77 3.66 13.13
CA SER A 68 4.59 2.53 12.21
C SER A 68 5.19 2.78 10.81
N ASP A 69 6.18 3.66 10.69
CA ASP A 69 6.83 4.11 9.45
C ASP A 69 5.88 4.63 8.36
N SER A 70 4.65 4.97 8.75
CA SER A 70 3.60 5.39 7.82
C SER A 70 3.73 6.88 7.54
N VAL A 71 3.86 7.24 6.27
CA VAL A 71 4.00 8.65 5.88
C VAL A 71 2.64 9.28 5.58
N TRP A 72 2.53 10.56 5.85
CA TRP A 72 1.39 11.37 5.47
C TRP A 72 1.84 12.79 5.16
N PHE A 73 1.07 13.48 4.32
CA PHE A 73 1.27 14.90 4.10
C PHE A 73 -0.01 15.60 3.67
N SER A 74 -0.03 16.91 3.89
CA SER A 74 -1.05 17.82 3.35
C SER A 74 -0.36 19.04 2.75
N LEU A 75 -0.83 19.44 1.56
CA LEU A 75 -0.43 20.68 0.92
C LEU A 75 -1.56 21.68 1.03
N PHE A 76 -1.25 22.89 1.46
CA PHE A 76 -2.19 23.99 1.63
C PHE A 76 -1.85 25.14 0.69
N LEU A 77 -2.89 25.84 0.23
CA LEU A 77 -2.76 27.11 -0.47
C LEU A 77 -3.88 28.05 -0.01
N SER A 78 -3.53 29.26 0.43
CA SER A 78 -4.47 30.26 0.95
C SER A 78 -5.40 29.69 2.03
N GLY A 79 -4.85 28.83 2.90
CA GLY A 79 -5.59 28.17 3.99
C GLY A 79 -6.56 27.07 3.55
N LYS A 80 -6.53 26.62 2.29
CA LYS A 80 -7.30 25.47 1.80
C LYS A 80 -6.39 24.28 1.57
N THR A 81 -6.82 23.09 1.97
CA THR A 81 -6.11 21.84 1.62
C THR A 81 -6.29 21.56 0.14
N VAL A 82 -5.21 21.68 -0.64
CA VAL A 82 -5.21 21.45 -2.08
C VAL A 82 -4.81 20.03 -2.45
N ALA A 83 -4.03 19.36 -1.59
CA ALA A 83 -3.72 17.95 -1.72
C ALA A 83 -3.49 17.29 -0.36
N ARG A 84 -3.77 15.99 -0.27
CA ARG A 84 -3.53 15.18 0.93
C ARG A 84 -3.21 13.74 0.56
N TYR A 85 -2.30 13.13 1.32
CA TYR A 85 -1.96 11.71 1.25
C TYR A 85 -1.73 11.13 2.64
N SER A 86 -2.04 9.84 2.82
CA SER A 86 -1.68 9.06 4.00
C SER A 86 -1.56 7.59 3.60
N ASP A 87 -0.50 6.92 4.04
CA ASP A 87 -0.32 5.47 3.89
C ASP A 87 -1.44 4.67 4.58
N SER A 88 -1.96 5.17 5.71
CA SER A 88 -3.04 4.52 6.45
C SER A 88 -4.40 4.61 5.73
N ASN A 89 -4.57 5.57 4.82
CA ASN A 89 -5.77 5.69 3.98
C ASN A 89 -5.42 6.12 2.55
N PRO A 90 -4.84 5.23 1.71
CA PRO A 90 -4.42 5.58 0.36
C PRO A 90 -5.59 5.94 -0.56
N SER A 91 -6.80 5.43 -0.27
CA SER A 91 -8.05 5.77 -0.96
C SER A 91 -8.56 7.18 -0.67
N GLY A 92 -8.19 7.75 0.48
CA GLY A 92 -8.55 9.10 0.88
C GLY A 92 -7.67 10.20 0.29
N LYS A 93 -6.72 9.85 -0.59
CA LYS A 93 -5.85 10.85 -1.22
C LYS A 93 -6.63 11.77 -2.14
N THR A 94 -6.31 13.06 -2.10
CA THR A 94 -6.97 14.10 -2.91
C THR A 94 -5.93 15.04 -3.48
N GLY A 95 -6.19 15.59 -4.68
CA GLY A 95 -5.39 16.69 -5.25
C GLY A 95 -3.94 16.38 -5.62
N ILE A 96 -3.48 15.13 -5.52
CA ILE A 96 -2.07 14.74 -5.77
C ILE A 96 -1.57 15.16 -7.15
N GLY A 97 -2.42 15.12 -8.18
CA GLY A 97 -2.06 15.55 -9.54
C GLY A 97 -1.76 17.04 -9.67
N LYS A 98 -2.25 17.88 -8.76
CA LYS A 98 -2.04 19.35 -8.77
C LYS A 98 -0.69 19.75 -8.18
N ILE A 99 -0.06 18.89 -7.38
CA ILE A 99 1.20 19.19 -6.69
C ILE A 99 2.31 19.49 -7.71
N ALA A 100 2.36 18.77 -8.83
CA ALA A 100 3.35 18.99 -9.87
C ALA A 100 3.32 20.45 -10.38
N GLU A 101 2.14 20.94 -10.76
CA GLU A 101 1.94 22.30 -11.26
C GLU A 101 2.26 23.36 -10.19
N LEU A 102 1.81 23.16 -8.96
CA LEU A 102 2.09 24.07 -7.83
C LEU A 102 3.58 24.24 -7.53
N LEU A 103 4.37 23.22 -7.84
CA LEU A 103 5.82 23.22 -7.65
C LEU A 103 6.58 23.63 -8.93
N GLY A 104 5.90 23.90 -10.04
CA GLY A 104 6.54 24.27 -11.31
C GLY A 104 7.10 23.09 -12.12
N TYR A 105 6.63 21.86 -11.88
CA TYR A 105 6.94 20.74 -12.77
C TYR A 105 6.20 20.86 -14.11
N PRO A 106 6.76 20.31 -15.20
CA PRO A 106 6.06 20.22 -16.48
C PRO A 106 4.70 19.52 -16.36
N ALA A 107 3.73 19.97 -17.14
CA ALA A 107 2.40 19.37 -17.21
C ALA A 107 2.49 17.86 -17.48
N GLY A 108 1.68 17.08 -16.76
CA GLY A 108 1.64 15.63 -16.93
C GLY A 108 2.68 14.84 -16.15
N ASN A 109 3.44 15.46 -15.23
CA ASN A 109 4.32 14.73 -14.32
C ASN A 109 3.52 13.77 -13.42
N ARG A 110 3.64 12.47 -13.67
CA ARG A 110 2.97 11.39 -12.90
C ARG A 110 3.88 10.73 -11.86
N ARG A 111 5.11 11.22 -11.69
CA ARG A 111 6.16 10.62 -10.82
C ARG A 111 5.68 10.45 -9.39
N LEU A 112 5.06 11.48 -8.82
CA LEU A 112 4.58 11.44 -7.43
C LEU A 112 3.63 10.26 -7.18
N SER A 113 2.69 9.99 -8.08
CA SER A 113 1.76 8.87 -7.94
C SER A 113 2.44 7.50 -7.92
N SER A 114 3.63 7.38 -8.51
CA SER A 114 4.45 6.17 -8.46
C SER A 114 5.29 6.11 -7.19
N ILE A 115 5.90 7.23 -6.76
CA ILE A 115 6.64 7.32 -5.49
C ILE A 115 5.77 6.89 -4.31
N LEU A 116 4.52 7.36 -4.26
CA LEU A 116 3.58 7.04 -3.17
C LEU A 116 3.22 5.55 -3.07
N LYS A 117 3.56 4.73 -4.08
CA LYS A 117 3.38 3.27 -4.03
C LYS A 117 4.60 2.54 -3.47
N CYS A 118 5.71 3.22 -3.20
CA CYS A 118 6.86 2.63 -2.54
C CYS A 118 6.42 2.10 -1.16
N ALA A 119 6.72 0.84 -0.85
CA ALA A 119 6.32 0.26 0.44
C ALA A 119 7.35 0.57 1.55
N ASP A 120 8.61 0.75 1.17
CA ASP A 120 9.71 1.08 2.06
C ASP A 120 9.66 2.58 2.41
N ALA A 121 9.54 2.88 3.71
CA ALA A 121 9.31 4.23 4.21
C ALA A 121 10.54 5.13 4.04
N GLU A 122 11.72 4.68 4.44
CA GLU A 122 12.97 5.42 4.26
C GLU A 122 13.20 5.75 2.79
N LYS A 123 13.05 4.75 1.92
CA LYS A 123 13.19 4.94 0.48
C LYS A 123 12.12 5.88 -0.09
N LYS A 124 10.88 5.79 0.42
CA LYS A 124 9.79 6.70 0.03
C LYS A 124 10.11 8.13 0.46
N ILE A 125 10.59 8.34 1.69
CA ILE A 125 11.00 9.65 2.20
C ILE A 125 12.10 10.21 1.31
N ALA A 126 13.17 9.47 1.03
CA ALA A 126 14.24 9.93 0.14
C ALA A 126 13.75 10.30 -1.28
N LEU A 127 12.83 9.49 -1.84
CA LEU A 127 12.19 9.80 -3.13
C LEU A 127 11.32 11.06 -3.08
N LEU A 128 10.60 11.28 -1.97
CA LEU A 128 9.78 12.46 -1.75
C LEU A 128 10.65 13.70 -1.51
N GLU A 129 11.74 13.60 -0.75
CA GLU A 129 12.71 14.67 -0.55
C GLU A 129 13.33 15.12 -1.87
N GLU A 130 13.69 14.18 -2.76
CA GLU A 130 14.14 14.49 -4.12
C GLU A 130 13.04 15.09 -4.99
N TYR A 131 11.78 14.63 -4.84
CA TYR A 131 10.66 15.16 -5.60
C TYR A 131 10.27 16.57 -5.17
N PHE A 132 10.23 16.87 -3.87
CA PHE A 132 9.92 18.21 -3.39
C PHE A 132 11.13 19.13 -3.49
N GLY A 133 12.35 18.60 -3.33
CA GLY A 133 13.59 19.36 -3.22
C GLY A 133 13.74 20.01 -1.85
N VAL A 134 13.32 19.32 -0.78
CA VAL A 134 13.40 19.80 0.61
C VAL A 134 13.63 18.62 1.54
N CYS A 135 14.38 18.81 2.62
CA CYS A 135 14.46 17.82 3.69
C CYS A 135 13.13 17.84 4.45
N LEU A 136 12.39 16.73 4.39
CA LEU A 136 10.99 16.67 4.83
C LEU A 136 10.84 16.47 6.34
N LEU A 137 11.91 15.97 6.98
CA LEU A 137 12.00 15.76 8.41
C LEU A 137 13.18 16.61 8.91
N TYR A 138 12.86 17.79 9.43
CA TYR A 138 13.87 18.67 9.98
C TYR A 138 14.49 18.02 11.23
N ALA A 139 15.82 18.03 11.28
CA ALA A 139 16.62 17.53 12.38
C ALA A 139 17.34 18.73 13.04
N PRO A 140 16.84 19.22 14.20
CA PRO A 140 17.34 20.43 14.85
C PRO A 140 18.84 20.42 15.15
N GLU A 141 19.41 19.24 15.39
CA GLU A 141 20.84 19.04 15.64
C GLU A 141 21.73 19.49 14.47
N PHE A 142 21.20 19.51 13.24
CA PHE A 142 21.95 19.93 12.04
C PHE A 142 21.62 21.37 11.60
N CYS A 143 20.96 22.17 12.44
CA CYS A 143 20.63 23.56 12.13
C CYS A 143 21.87 24.40 11.75
N ASN A 144 23.00 24.14 12.41
CA ASN A 144 24.28 24.80 12.15
C ASN A 144 25.07 24.18 10.99
N GLU A 145 24.57 23.09 10.40
CA GLU A 145 25.16 22.35 9.28
C GLU A 145 24.18 22.30 8.10
N PRO A 146 23.84 23.46 7.50
CA PRO A 146 22.73 23.59 6.55
C PRO A 146 22.87 22.70 5.31
N GLU A 147 24.09 22.31 4.93
CA GLU A 147 24.34 21.40 3.81
C GLU A 147 23.79 19.98 4.06
N ILE A 148 23.68 19.54 5.32
CA ILE A 148 23.07 18.25 5.69
C ILE A 148 21.55 18.28 5.47
N LEU A 149 20.93 19.43 5.74
CA LEU A 149 19.49 19.66 5.59
C LEU A 149 19.10 20.08 4.17
N ARG A 150 20.07 20.36 3.32
CA ARG A 150 19.85 20.75 1.93
C ARG A 150 19.40 19.54 1.10
N ARG A 151 18.33 19.73 0.32
CA ARG A 151 17.91 18.82 -0.74
C ARG A 151 17.75 19.60 -2.01
N SER A 152 17.96 18.93 -3.14
CA SER A 152 17.75 19.50 -4.46
C SER A 152 16.73 18.64 -5.19
N ARG A 153 15.92 19.29 -6.04
CA ARG A 153 15.09 18.53 -6.98
C ARG A 153 15.98 17.81 -7.97
N GLY A 154 15.61 16.59 -8.30
CA GLY A 154 16.37 15.78 -9.23
C GLY A 154 15.65 14.49 -9.60
N ASP A 155 16.31 13.64 -10.37
CA ASP A 155 15.76 12.38 -10.85
C ASP A 155 16.66 11.18 -10.51
N MET A 156 17.73 11.35 -9.74
CA MET A 156 18.72 10.31 -9.48
C MET A 156 18.11 9.14 -8.69
N PHE A 157 17.52 9.41 -7.51
CA PHE A 157 16.86 8.39 -6.70
C PHE A 157 15.65 7.81 -7.42
N TRP A 158 14.90 8.66 -8.12
CA TRP A 158 13.78 8.22 -8.95
C TRP A 158 14.18 7.27 -10.07
N GLN A 159 15.22 7.57 -10.85
CA GLN A 159 15.67 6.70 -11.94
C GLN A 159 16.16 5.36 -11.40
N LYS A 160 16.91 5.36 -10.28
CA LYS A 160 17.34 4.13 -9.60
C LYS A 160 16.15 3.32 -9.09
N TYR A 161 15.16 3.96 -8.48
CA TYR A 161 13.94 3.29 -8.02
C TYR A 161 13.12 2.76 -9.19
N HIS A 162 12.86 3.59 -10.20
CA HIS A 162 11.99 3.26 -11.32
C HIS A 162 12.58 2.18 -12.22
N SER A 163 13.91 2.16 -12.42
CA SER A 163 14.59 1.06 -13.11
C SER A 163 14.46 -0.26 -12.36
N ALA A 164 14.65 -0.25 -11.03
CA ALA A 164 14.43 -1.41 -10.18
C ALA A 164 12.96 -1.86 -10.17
N GLU A 165 11.98 -0.94 -10.17
CA GLU A 165 10.56 -1.31 -10.25
C GLU A 165 10.18 -1.87 -11.63
N LYS A 166 10.80 -1.37 -12.71
CA LYS A 166 10.56 -1.88 -14.06
C LYS A 166 11.04 -3.33 -14.26
N SER A 167 12.11 -3.76 -13.59
CA SER A 167 12.51 -5.18 -13.66
C SER A 167 11.53 -6.08 -12.90
N LEU A 168 10.80 -5.54 -11.94
CA LEU A 168 9.84 -6.27 -11.12
C LEU A 168 8.40 -6.21 -11.65
N THR A 169 8.11 -5.36 -12.63
CA THR A 169 6.74 -5.12 -13.13
C THR A 169 6.65 -5.21 -14.66
N GLY A 170 5.47 -5.51 -15.17
CA GLY A 170 5.16 -5.42 -16.61
C GLY A 170 5.90 -6.44 -17.48
N LYS A 171 6.32 -6.02 -18.69
CA LYS A 171 6.90 -6.92 -19.70
C LYS A 171 8.28 -7.49 -19.32
N SER A 172 9.02 -6.85 -18.42
CA SER A 172 10.35 -7.32 -18.04
C SER A 172 10.32 -8.26 -16.83
N ALA A 173 9.20 -8.32 -16.10
CA ALA A 173 9.06 -9.19 -14.94
C ALA A 173 9.07 -10.68 -15.35
N PRO A 174 9.72 -11.56 -14.55
CA PRO A 174 9.77 -12.99 -14.80
C PRO A 174 8.42 -13.69 -14.61
N PHE A 175 7.45 -13.03 -13.97
CA PHE A 175 6.10 -13.54 -13.77
C PHE A 175 5.07 -12.55 -14.32
N ARG A 176 3.93 -13.06 -14.76
CA ARG A 176 2.77 -12.24 -15.17
C ARG A 176 1.45 -12.91 -14.78
N LEU A 177 0.43 -12.07 -14.58
CA LEU A 177 -0.96 -12.51 -14.45
C LEU A 177 -1.68 -12.28 -15.78
N GLU A 178 -2.28 -13.32 -16.31
CA GLU A 178 -3.14 -13.27 -17.50
C GLU A 178 -4.59 -13.41 -17.04
N LEU A 179 -5.45 -12.45 -17.36
CA LEU A 179 -6.88 -12.56 -17.05
C LEU A 179 -7.49 -13.67 -17.92
N VAL A 180 -7.96 -14.74 -17.29
CA VAL A 180 -8.59 -15.89 -17.96
C VAL A 180 -10.11 -15.72 -18.01
N SER A 181 -10.70 -15.25 -16.92
CA SER A 181 -12.15 -15.06 -16.83
C SER A 181 -12.49 -13.83 -16.00
N GLU A 182 -13.51 -13.10 -16.42
CA GLU A 182 -14.20 -12.08 -15.64
C GLU A 182 -15.71 -12.31 -15.76
N GLN A 183 -16.38 -12.49 -14.62
CA GLN A 183 -17.81 -12.77 -14.58
C GLN A 183 -18.51 -11.93 -13.49
N PRO A 184 -19.79 -11.57 -13.68
CA PRO A 184 -20.60 -11.02 -12.60
C PRO A 184 -20.74 -12.05 -11.48
N GLY A 185 -20.78 -11.58 -10.24
CA GLY A 185 -20.99 -12.46 -9.10
C GLY A 185 -20.29 -11.96 -7.86
N LYS A 186 -20.72 -12.50 -6.72
CA LYS A 186 -20.18 -12.19 -5.40
C LYS A 186 -19.83 -13.49 -4.69
N LEU A 187 -18.61 -13.57 -4.16
CA LEU A 187 -18.18 -14.70 -3.34
C LEU A 187 -18.33 -14.36 -1.87
N PHE A 188 -19.18 -15.10 -1.17
CA PHE A 188 -19.36 -14.94 0.26
C PHE A 188 -18.49 -15.97 0.98
N LEU A 189 -17.65 -15.45 1.88
CA LEU A 189 -17.20 -16.18 3.05
C LEU A 189 -18.42 -16.20 3.98
N ARG A 190 -18.85 -17.35 4.47
CA ARG A 190 -19.98 -17.45 5.40
C ARG A 190 -19.83 -16.41 6.53
N ASN A 191 -20.96 -15.90 7.06
CA ASN A 191 -21.07 -15.03 8.25
C ASN A 191 -20.00 -15.37 9.30
N LEU A 192 -18.87 -14.68 9.25
CA LEU A 192 -18.00 -14.59 10.40
C LEU A 192 -18.63 -13.55 11.32
N PRO A 193 -18.78 -13.83 12.62
CA PRO A 193 -19.00 -12.78 13.59
C PRO A 193 -17.96 -11.69 13.31
N LYS A 194 -18.42 -10.44 13.21
CA LYS A 194 -17.54 -9.27 13.12
C LYS A 194 -16.49 -9.38 14.24
N GLY A 195 -15.25 -9.71 13.89
CA GLY A 195 -14.21 -9.91 14.91
C GLY A 195 -12.98 -10.66 14.41
N ASP A 196 -13.11 -11.51 13.39
CA ASP A 196 -11.99 -12.36 13.01
C ASP A 196 -11.07 -11.74 11.97
N ASP A 197 -9.79 -11.89 12.26
CA ASP A 197 -8.65 -11.33 11.57
C ASP A 197 -8.39 -12.03 10.21
N PRO A 198 -8.21 -11.29 9.11
CA PRO A 198 -8.03 -11.84 7.77
C PRO A 198 -6.76 -12.70 7.60
N ARG A 199 -5.87 -12.77 8.61
CA ARG A 199 -4.71 -13.68 8.64
C ARG A 199 -5.08 -15.17 8.69
N TYR A 200 -6.34 -15.52 8.92
CA TYR A 200 -6.74 -16.90 9.27
C TYR A 200 -7.67 -17.63 8.29
N PHE A 201 -7.84 -17.15 7.05
CA PHE A 201 -8.76 -17.77 6.08
C PHE A 201 -8.05 -18.41 4.88
N LYS A 202 -8.33 -19.69 4.64
CA LYS A 202 -8.07 -20.40 3.38
C LYS A 202 -9.34 -21.14 2.93
N PRO A 203 -10.33 -20.45 2.34
CA PRO A 203 -11.53 -21.09 1.85
C PRO A 203 -11.26 -21.59 0.42
N PHE A 204 -11.05 -22.89 0.27
CA PHE A 204 -11.15 -23.53 -1.04
C PHE A 204 -12.58 -23.47 -1.59
N CYS A 205 -13.56 -23.30 -0.70
CA CYS A 205 -14.98 -23.32 -1.00
C CYS A 205 -15.66 -21.98 -0.62
N PHE A 206 -16.57 -21.51 -1.47
CA PHE A 206 -17.28 -20.24 -1.35
C PHE A 206 -18.79 -20.44 -1.59
N LEU A 207 -19.62 -19.52 -1.10
CA LEU A 207 -20.95 -19.33 -1.68
C LEU A 207 -20.83 -18.35 -2.84
N LEU A 208 -21.18 -18.79 -4.04
CA LEU A 208 -21.31 -17.90 -5.19
C LEU A 208 -22.74 -17.38 -5.26
N GLY A 209 -22.90 -16.05 -5.16
CA GLY A 209 -24.18 -15.38 -5.35
C GLY A 209 -24.25 -14.58 -6.65
N TYR A 210 -25.37 -14.71 -7.35
CA TYR A 210 -25.69 -13.98 -8.59
C TYR A 210 -27.20 -13.72 -8.70
N GLU A 211 -27.57 -12.73 -9.52
CA GLU A 211 -28.97 -12.36 -9.74
C GLU A 211 -29.58 -13.21 -10.87
N THR A 212 -30.77 -13.74 -10.61
CA THR A 212 -31.61 -14.45 -11.59
C THR A 212 -32.95 -13.73 -11.73
N ALA A 213 -33.75 -14.07 -12.75
CA ALA A 213 -35.09 -13.53 -12.92
C ALA A 213 -36.03 -13.80 -11.70
N ALA A 214 -35.69 -14.79 -10.86
CA ALA A 214 -36.43 -15.17 -9.66
C ALA A 214 -35.84 -14.59 -8.36
N GLY A 215 -34.78 -13.77 -8.44
CA GLY A 215 -34.06 -13.19 -7.30
C GLY A 215 -32.61 -13.68 -7.15
N ALA A 216 -31.99 -13.40 -6.00
CA ALA A 216 -30.60 -13.79 -5.74
C ALA A 216 -30.50 -15.29 -5.43
N ALA A 217 -29.71 -16.01 -6.23
CA ALA A 217 -29.40 -17.43 -6.01
C ALA A 217 -28.01 -17.57 -5.39
N PHE A 218 -27.89 -18.44 -4.39
CA PHE A 218 -26.61 -18.79 -3.76
C PHE A 218 -26.37 -20.28 -3.91
N HIS A 219 -25.17 -20.64 -4.34
CA HIS A 219 -24.77 -22.04 -4.46
C HIS A 219 -23.31 -22.23 -4.04
N PRO A 220 -23.00 -23.34 -3.34
CA PRO A 220 -21.63 -23.69 -3.01
C PRO A 220 -20.77 -23.94 -4.25
N VAL A 221 -19.55 -23.40 -4.23
CA VAL A 221 -18.55 -23.64 -5.26
C VAL A 221 -17.18 -23.87 -4.64
N ARG A 222 -16.34 -24.67 -5.30
CA ARG A 222 -14.90 -24.81 -5.00
C ARG A 222 -14.08 -24.12 -6.09
N PHE A 223 -13.01 -23.43 -5.70
CA PHE A 223 -12.04 -22.90 -6.66
C PHE A 223 -10.93 -23.93 -6.92
N THR A 224 -10.86 -24.45 -8.13
CA THR A 224 -9.85 -25.43 -8.55
C THR A 224 -9.66 -25.35 -10.06
N GLU A 225 -8.44 -25.63 -10.53
CA GLU A 225 -8.08 -25.66 -11.95
C GLU A 225 -8.50 -24.39 -12.73
N GLY A 226 -8.48 -23.24 -12.05
CA GLY A 226 -8.86 -21.96 -12.66
C GLY A 226 -10.36 -21.81 -12.93
N LYS A 227 -11.23 -22.56 -12.23
CA LYS A 227 -12.69 -22.48 -12.34
C LYS A 227 -13.36 -22.51 -10.97
N LEU A 228 -14.57 -21.94 -10.91
CA LEU A 228 -15.50 -22.15 -9.81
C LEU A 228 -16.39 -23.35 -10.16
N VAL A 229 -16.18 -24.47 -9.48
CA VAL A 229 -16.89 -25.73 -9.71
C VAL A 229 -18.00 -25.88 -8.67
N PRO A 230 -19.27 -26.10 -9.06
CA PRO A 230 -20.34 -26.38 -8.10
C PRO A 230 -20.02 -27.60 -7.23
N ILE A 231 -20.33 -27.52 -5.94
CA ILE A 231 -20.18 -28.64 -5.00
C ILE A 231 -21.48 -28.84 -4.23
N SER A 232 -21.65 -30.02 -3.64
CA SER A 232 -22.82 -30.29 -2.80
C SER A 232 -22.80 -29.44 -1.52
N THR A 233 -23.98 -29.19 -0.95
CA THR A 233 -24.11 -28.52 0.36
C THR A 233 -23.41 -29.31 1.47
N GLU A 234 -23.42 -30.64 1.38
CA GLU A 234 -22.72 -31.52 2.32
C GLU A 234 -21.20 -31.36 2.22
N GLU A 235 -20.62 -31.39 1.01
CA GLU A 235 -19.20 -31.08 0.78
C GLU A 235 -18.85 -29.68 1.28
N PHE A 236 -19.70 -28.70 1.01
CA PHE A 236 -19.50 -27.33 1.45
C PHE A 236 -19.42 -27.19 2.96
N TYR A 237 -20.23 -27.94 3.71
CA TYR A 237 -20.22 -27.93 5.18
C TYR A 237 -19.10 -28.80 5.78
N THR A 238 -18.78 -29.92 5.15
CA THR A 238 -17.67 -30.80 5.55
C THR A 238 -16.32 -30.09 5.38
N ASP A 239 -16.12 -29.40 4.27
CA ASP A 239 -14.91 -28.62 4.01
C ASP A 239 -14.87 -27.28 4.78
N GLN A 240 -15.95 -26.92 5.48
CA GLN A 240 -16.09 -25.59 6.11
C GLN A 240 -15.53 -25.46 7.54
N ILE A 241 -15.33 -26.53 8.30
CA ILE A 241 -14.99 -26.41 9.73
C ILE A 241 -13.97 -27.48 10.16
N PRO A 242 -12.85 -27.15 10.85
CA PRO A 242 -12.37 -25.84 11.34
C PRO A 242 -10.90 -25.61 11.02
N HIS A 243 -10.54 -24.91 9.94
CA HIS A 243 -9.15 -24.46 9.75
C HIS A 243 -9.05 -22.93 9.72
N PHE A 244 -9.32 -22.32 10.89
CA PHE A 244 -8.41 -21.32 11.46
C PHE A 244 -7.04 -21.98 11.79
N ARG A 245 -6.52 -22.81 10.89
CA ARG A 245 -5.19 -23.37 11.04
C ARG A 245 -4.29 -22.40 10.31
N LEU A 246 -3.51 -21.68 11.10
CA LEU A 246 -2.27 -21.09 10.63
C LEU A 246 -1.61 -22.11 9.72
N ASP A 247 -1.34 -21.71 8.48
CA ASP A 247 -0.60 -22.55 7.57
C ASP A 247 0.69 -22.95 8.30
N PRO A 248 0.92 -24.25 8.59
CA PRO A 248 2.01 -24.67 9.46
C PRO A 248 3.38 -24.34 8.88
N ARG A 249 3.44 -23.91 7.62
CA ARG A 249 4.63 -23.40 6.93
C ARG A 249 5.00 -21.99 7.38
N PHE A 250 4.04 -21.15 7.75
CA PHE A 250 4.23 -19.72 7.96
C PHE A 250 3.91 -19.30 9.39
N ASN A 251 4.93 -18.88 10.13
CA ASN A 251 4.75 -18.25 11.44
C ASN A 251 4.85 -16.73 11.28
N HIS A 252 3.70 -16.05 11.28
CA HIS A 252 3.63 -14.60 11.16
C HIS A 252 3.82 -13.93 12.52
N THR A 253 4.79 -13.02 12.60
CA THR A 253 4.99 -12.13 13.74
C THR A 253 4.67 -10.71 13.28
N LEU A 254 3.70 -10.08 13.93
CA LEU A 254 3.34 -8.69 13.68
C LEU A 254 3.72 -7.89 14.92
N THR A 255 4.72 -7.01 14.78
CA THR A 255 4.95 -5.90 15.72
C THR A 255 4.29 -4.64 15.15
N LEU A 256 4.33 -3.54 15.91
CA LEU A 256 3.81 -2.24 15.44
C LEU A 256 4.44 -1.80 14.11
N ASP A 257 5.71 -2.19 13.89
CA ASP A 257 6.54 -1.61 12.84
C ASP A 257 6.97 -2.63 11.78
N VAL A 258 6.96 -3.94 12.12
CA VAL A 258 7.45 -4.99 11.21
C VAL A 258 6.51 -6.18 11.19
N HIS A 259 6.03 -6.51 9.99
CA HIS A 259 5.41 -7.80 9.72
C HIS A 259 6.47 -8.77 9.21
N THR A 260 6.84 -9.76 10.01
CA THR A 260 7.80 -10.80 9.63
C THR A 260 7.09 -12.14 9.46
N VAL A 261 7.55 -12.94 8.50
CA VAL A 261 7.20 -14.38 8.43
C VAL A 261 8.46 -15.21 8.69
N SER A 262 8.34 -16.19 9.58
CA SER A 262 9.34 -17.23 9.80
C SER A 262 8.86 -18.53 9.16
N PHE A 263 9.77 -19.22 8.47
CA PHE A 263 9.45 -20.42 7.70
C PHE A 263 9.77 -21.70 8.50
N SER A 264 8.78 -22.57 8.63
CA SER A 264 8.93 -23.82 9.39
C SER A 264 9.60 -24.93 8.57
N LYS A 265 9.80 -26.10 9.19
CA LYS A 265 10.28 -27.33 8.53
C LYS A 265 9.33 -27.87 7.45
N HIS A 266 8.07 -27.40 7.42
CA HIS A 266 7.07 -27.80 6.43
C HIS A 266 7.20 -27.01 5.11
N CYS A 267 8.03 -25.97 5.07
CA CYS A 267 8.37 -25.25 3.85
C CYS A 267 9.30 -26.06 2.94
N PRO A 268 9.54 -25.62 1.70
CA PRO A 268 10.66 -26.13 0.91
C PRO A 268 12.00 -25.93 1.65
N PRO A 269 12.96 -26.87 1.52
CA PRO A 269 14.22 -26.86 2.29
C PRO A 269 14.99 -25.54 2.25
N LYS A 270 14.94 -24.83 1.11
CA LYS A 270 15.61 -23.54 0.91
C LYS A 270 15.10 -22.43 1.85
N TYR A 271 13.94 -22.60 2.47
CA TYR A 271 13.32 -21.62 3.35
C TYR A 271 13.43 -21.99 4.83
N HIS A 272 13.80 -23.23 5.19
CA HIS A 272 13.79 -23.71 6.58
C HIS A 272 14.55 -22.78 7.52
N GLY A 273 13.88 -22.34 8.59
CA GLY A 273 14.46 -21.50 9.64
C GLY A 273 14.75 -20.05 9.22
N LYS A 274 14.54 -19.69 7.95
CA LYS A 274 14.72 -18.31 7.48
C LYS A 274 13.56 -17.42 7.93
N LYS A 275 13.81 -16.11 7.88
CA LYS A 275 12.82 -15.07 8.13
C LYS A 275 12.79 -14.10 6.96
N LEU A 276 11.61 -13.57 6.68
CA LEU A 276 11.39 -12.54 5.67
C LEU A 276 10.55 -11.42 6.27
N ALA A 277 11.06 -10.19 6.22
CA ALA A 277 10.25 -9.01 6.45
C ALA A 277 9.29 -8.84 5.26
N LEU A 278 8.00 -8.75 5.55
CA LEU A 278 6.93 -8.58 4.58
C LEU A 278 6.61 -7.09 4.44
N PRO A 279 6.34 -6.60 3.21
CA PRO A 279 5.79 -5.27 3.04
C PRO A 279 4.46 -5.14 3.79
N ALA A 280 4.14 -3.94 4.27
CA ALA A 280 2.92 -3.68 5.02
C ALA A 280 1.66 -4.21 4.30
N GLY A 281 0.84 -4.99 5.02
CA GLY A 281 -0.40 -5.57 4.51
C GLY A 281 -0.23 -6.79 3.61
N PHE A 282 1.00 -7.31 3.41
CA PHE A 282 1.23 -8.58 2.72
C PHE A 282 1.25 -9.76 3.68
N ILE A 283 0.76 -10.90 3.23
CA ILE A 283 0.86 -12.20 3.90
C ILE A 283 1.47 -13.22 2.95
N ALA A 284 2.19 -14.20 3.52
CA ALA A 284 2.66 -15.36 2.78
C ALA A 284 1.49 -16.31 2.52
N LYS A 285 1.39 -16.83 1.30
CA LYS A 285 0.24 -17.65 0.89
C LYS A 285 0.60 -19.05 0.44
N GLU A 286 1.46 -19.18 -0.54
CA GLU A 286 1.69 -20.47 -1.18
C GLU A 286 3.07 -20.53 -1.82
N PHE A 287 3.64 -21.72 -1.94
CA PHE A 287 4.84 -21.94 -2.75
C PHE A 287 4.42 -22.37 -4.15
N LEU A 288 4.98 -21.73 -5.17
CA LEU A 288 4.82 -22.17 -6.54
C LEU A 288 5.53 -23.52 -6.73
N PRO A 289 5.11 -24.35 -7.71
CA PRO A 289 5.82 -25.60 -8.04
C PRO A 289 7.31 -25.40 -8.33
N SER A 290 7.70 -24.23 -8.84
CA SER A 290 9.08 -23.83 -9.11
C SER A 290 9.87 -23.38 -7.87
N GLY A 291 9.23 -23.29 -6.71
CA GLY A 291 9.86 -23.04 -5.40
C GLY A 291 9.83 -21.59 -4.92
N GLU A 292 9.36 -20.65 -5.73
CA GLU A 292 9.16 -19.26 -5.31
C GLU A 292 7.96 -19.12 -4.37
N LEU A 293 8.00 -18.12 -3.50
CA LEU A 293 6.94 -17.82 -2.54
C LEU A 293 5.98 -16.77 -3.11
N LEU A 294 4.68 -17.04 -3.07
CA LEU A 294 3.62 -16.09 -3.35
C LEU A 294 3.25 -15.34 -2.07
N LEU A 295 3.38 -14.02 -2.12
CA LEU A 295 2.83 -13.09 -1.13
C LEU A 295 1.60 -12.42 -1.72
N CYS A 296 0.56 -12.20 -0.93
CA CYS A 296 -0.57 -11.38 -1.34
C CYS A 296 -0.85 -10.29 -0.31
N SER A 297 -1.27 -9.13 -0.80
CA SER A 297 -2.03 -8.15 -0.04
C SER A 297 -3.45 -8.08 -0.60
N LYS A 298 -4.25 -7.13 -0.12
CA LYS A 298 -5.60 -6.90 -0.63
C LYS A 298 -5.62 -6.82 -2.16
N ASN A 299 -4.82 -5.95 -2.76
CA ASN A 299 -4.94 -5.65 -4.21
C ASN A 299 -3.65 -5.92 -5.01
N GLN A 300 -2.70 -6.67 -4.45
CA GLN A 300 -1.41 -6.90 -5.08
C GLN A 300 -0.85 -8.26 -4.71
N ILE A 301 -0.20 -8.90 -5.68
CA ILE A 301 0.51 -10.15 -5.49
C ILE A 301 2.00 -9.88 -5.73
N CYS A 302 2.85 -10.44 -4.88
CA CYS A 302 4.30 -10.40 -5.06
C CYS A 302 4.84 -11.83 -5.13
N ILE A 303 5.81 -12.06 -6.00
CA ILE A 303 6.56 -13.31 -6.04
C ILE A 303 7.93 -13.03 -5.42
N VAL A 304 8.34 -13.90 -4.51
CA VAL A 304 9.63 -13.84 -3.82
C VAL A 304 10.46 -15.04 -4.22
N ASP A 305 11.67 -14.80 -4.72
CA ASP A 305 12.57 -15.86 -5.13
C ASP A 305 13.15 -16.64 -3.94
N THR A 306 13.95 -17.65 -4.23
CA THR A 306 14.60 -18.49 -3.20
C THR A 306 15.67 -17.78 -2.39
N THR A 307 16.06 -16.56 -2.79
CA THR A 307 16.98 -15.68 -2.06
C THR A 307 16.25 -14.72 -1.13
N LEU A 308 14.92 -14.84 -1.01
CA LEU A 308 14.05 -13.97 -0.22
C LEU A 308 13.97 -12.54 -0.73
N LYS A 309 14.21 -12.34 -2.03
CA LYS A 309 14.03 -11.05 -2.70
C LYS A 309 12.76 -11.05 -3.54
N ILE A 310 12.09 -9.90 -3.62
CA ILE A 310 10.94 -9.73 -4.51
C ILE A 310 11.44 -9.88 -5.95
N ALA A 311 10.89 -10.87 -6.66
CA ALA A 311 11.18 -11.18 -8.06
C ALA A 311 10.13 -10.61 -9.02
N ALA A 312 8.89 -10.44 -8.56
CA ALA A 312 7.86 -9.78 -9.34
C ALA A 312 6.80 -9.12 -8.46
N ARG A 313 6.22 -8.01 -8.93
CA ARG A 313 5.03 -7.37 -8.38
C ARG A 313 3.93 -7.39 -9.44
N LEU A 314 2.88 -8.13 -9.15
CA LEU A 314 1.81 -8.47 -10.06
C LEU A 314 0.56 -7.68 -9.68
N PRO A 315 0.22 -6.61 -10.42
CA PRO A 315 -1.02 -5.88 -10.19
C PRO A 315 -2.21 -6.74 -10.63
N CYS A 316 -3.22 -6.83 -9.77
CA CYS A 316 -4.51 -7.44 -10.10
C CYS A 316 -5.65 -6.48 -9.77
N LYS A 317 -6.76 -6.58 -10.50
CA LYS A 317 -8.00 -5.87 -10.13
C LYS A 317 -8.75 -6.70 -9.09
N GLY A 318 -9.23 -6.04 -8.05
CA GLY A 318 -9.99 -6.67 -6.97
C GLY A 318 -9.11 -7.17 -5.83
N GLU A 319 -9.79 -7.62 -4.78
CA GLU A 319 -9.25 -8.20 -3.57
C GLU A 319 -8.85 -9.66 -3.80
N PHE A 320 -7.66 -10.08 -3.37
CA PHE A 320 -7.22 -11.47 -3.43
C PHE A 320 -8.17 -12.37 -2.61
N ALA A 321 -8.67 -13.44 -3.23
CA ALA A 321 -9.55 -14.41 -2.59
C ALA A 321 -8.82 -15.74 -2.34
N GLU A 322 -8.22 -16.33 -3.38
CA GLU A 322 -7.57 -17.64 -3.28
C GLU A 322 -6.52 -17.85 -4.38
N PHE A 323 -5.56 -18.75 -4.13
CA PHE A 323 -4.66 -19.29 -5.15
C PHE A 323 -4.74 -20.81 -5.18
N ALA A 324 -5.07 -21.37 -6.34
CA ALA A 324 -5.15 -22.82 -6.56
C ALA A 324 -4.68 -23.15 -7.98
N ASP A 325 -3.88 -24.19 -8.12
CA ASP A 325 -3.51 -24.78 -9.42
C ASP A 325 -2.91 -23.76 -10.42
N GLY A 326 -2.07 -22.85 -9.92
CA GLY A 326 -1.46 -21.79 -10.74
C GLY A 326 -2.41 -20.65 -11.12
N HIS A 327 -3.60 -20.61 -10.55
CA HIS A 327 -4.61 -19.58 -10.80
C HIS A 327 -4.89 -18.76 -9.55
N VAL A 328 -5.12 -17.47 -9.76
CA VAL A 328 -5.47 -16.49 -8.74
C VAL A 328 -6.94 -16.11 -8.91
N LEU A 329 -7.71 -16.21 -7.84
CA LEU A 329 -9.07 -15.72 -7.73
C LEU A 329 -9.07 -14.36 -7.05
N THR A 330 -9.72 -13.36 -7.67
CA THR A 330 -9.95 -12.05 -7.04
C THR A 330 -11.40 -11.60 -7.17
N VAL A 331 -11.82 -10.70 -6.27
CA VAL A 331 -13.20 -10.21 -6.18
C VAL A 331 -13.27 -8.70 -5.98
N THR A 332 -14.29 -8.00 -6.47
CA THR A 332 -14.48 -6.56 -6.22
C THR A 332 -15.57 -6.25 -5.20
N HIS A 333 -15.59 -5.01 -4.69
CA HIS A 333 -16.70 -4.42 -3.94
C HIS A 333 -17.13 -5.15 -2.67
N GLY A 334 -16.17 -5.49 -1.80
CA GLY A 334 -16.51 -6.10 -0.50
C GLY A 334 -17.29 -7.39 -0.68
N SER A 335 -16.91 -8.19 -1.68
CA SER A 335 -17.62 -9.43 -2.04
C SER A 335 -17.83 -10.36 -0.85
N PHE A 336 -16.98 -10.25 0.17
CA PHE A 336 -17.06 -11.02 1.40
C PHE A 336 -18.05 -10.50 2.46
N TYR A 337 -18.66 -9.32 2.29
CA TYR A 337 -19.59 -8.74 3.28
C TYR A 337 -21.06 -9.12 3.02
N ALA A 338 -21.78 -9.37 4.12
CA ALA A 338 -23.06 -10.08 4.23
C ALA A 338 -24.16 -9.77 3.19
N GLY A 339 -24.80 -10.86 2.73
CA GLY A 339 -26.23 -11.02 2.41
C GLY A 339 -26.84 -10.24 1.24
N LYS A 340 -26.27 -9.11 0.82
CA LYS A 340 -26.78 -8.32 -0.31
C LYS A 340 -25.89 -8.53 -1.52
N TYR A 341 -26.50 -8.97 -2.62
CA TYR A 341 -25.86 -8.97 -3.92
C TYR A 341 -25.53 -7.54 -4.33
N ASP A 342 -24.34 -7.33 -4.89
CA ASP A 342 -23.96 -6.08 -5.54
C ASP A 342 -23.83 -6.39 -7.04
N PRO A 343 -24.68 -5.81 -7.92
CA PRO A 343 -24.62 -6.05 -9.37
C PRO A 343 -23.30 -5.57 -10.00
N LYS A 344 -22.53 -4.74 -9.30
CA LYS A 344 -21.18 -4.31 -9.72
C LYS A 344 -20.08 -5.25 -9.24
N ALA A 345 -20.39 -6.25 -8.41
CA ALA A 345 -19.42 -7.25 -7.99
C ALA A 345 -18.97 -8.10 -9.19
N LYS A 346 -17.66 -8.26 -9.29
CA LYS A 346 -17.00 -9.05 -10.33
C LYS A 346 -16.08 -10.05 -9.67
N ILE A 347 -16.10 -11.25 -10.22
CA ILE A 347 -15.15 -12.32 -9.92
C ILE A 347 -14.19 -12.39 -11.10
N ARG A 348 -12.90 -12.42 -10.80
CA ARG A 348 -11.84 -12.53 -11.81
C ARG A 348 -10.94 -13.70 -11.49
N ILE A 349 -10.59 -14.43 -12.54
CA ILE A 349 -9.63 -15.53 -12.45
C ILE A 349 -8.46 -15.18 -13.35
N TYR A 350 -7.27 -15.17 -12.77
CA TYR A 350 -6.02 -14.96 -13.50
C TYR A 350 -5.21 -16.25 -13.51
N ARG A 351 -4.50 -16.50 -14.59
CA ARG A 351 -3.44 -17.51 -14.65
C ARG A 351 -2.11 -16.85 -14.34
N LEU A 352 -1.38 -17.41 -13.39
CA LEU A 352 0.01 -17.04 -13.12
C LEU A 352 0.91 -17.79 -14.08
N THR A 353 1.69 -17.06 -14.87
CA THR A 353 2.68 -17.64 -15.77
C THR A 353 4.08 -17.14 -15.44
N LYS A 354 5.06 -18.05 -15.54
CA LYS A 354 6.49 -17.75 -15.48
C LYS A 354 7.01 -17.65 -16.91
N LYS A 355 7.84 -16.65 -17.18
CA LYS A 355 8.46 -16.43 -18.49
C LYS A 355 9.66 -17.31 -18.73
#